data_AF-A0A7J4HNG5-F1
#
_entry.id   AF-A0A7J4HNG5-F1
#
_cell.length_a   1.000
_cell.length_b   1.000
_cell.length_c   1.000
_cell.angle_alpha   90.00
_cell.angle_beta   90.00
_cell.angle_gamma   90.00
#
_symmetry.space_group_name_H-M   'P 1'
#
loop_
_entity.id
_entity.type
_entity.pdbx_description
1 polymer ?
#
loop_
_entity_poly.entity_id
_entity_poly.type
_entity_poly.pdbx_seq_one_letter_code
_entity_poly.pdbx_strand_id
1 'polypeptide(L)'
;MEKKKVNTIIAIGIILGIIFLFLFAFNYSGKIPGEIEQIEDSFCGISTLGECATNNDCIVSGCSLQVCQGKFEEEAITTCDWKECYNSESYGVICTCLEDECQWALE
;
A
#
# COMPACT_ATOMS: atom_id res chain seq x y z
N MET A 1 25.81 14.37 59.24
CA MET A 1 24.61 14.72 58.43
C MET A 1 24.86 14.34 56.98
N GLU A 2 24.98 13.04 56.66
CA GLU A 2 25.43 12.62 55.32
C GLU A 2 24.59 11.48 54.74
N LYS A 3 24.24 10.46 55.53
CA LYS A 3 23.47 9.29 55.06
C LYS A 3 22.07 9.63 54.50
N LYS A 4 21.37 10.61 55.08
CA LYS A 4 20.05 11.05 54.56
C LYS A 4 20.17 11.73 53.18
N LYS A 5 21.21 12.56 52.97
CA LYS A 5 21.45 13.25 51.69
C LYS A 5 21.83 12.26 50.59
N VAL A 6 22.67 11.27 50.92
CA VAL A 6 23.06 10.20 49.99
C VAL A 6 21.85 9.35 49.59
N ASN A 7 21.00 8.94 50.53
CA ASN A 7 19.78 8.19 50.22
C ASN A 7 18.78 8.99 49.37
N THR A 8 18.67 10.31 49.59
CA THR A 8 17.84 11.19 48.77
C THR A 8 18.35 11.28 47.33
N ILE A 9 19.67 11.36 47.12
CA ILE A 9 20.27 11.42 45.77
C ILE A 9 20.05 10.11 45.01
N ILE A 10 20.24 8.96 45.68
CA ILE A 10 20.01 7.64 45.09
C ILE A 10 18.53 7.48 44.68
N ALA A 11 17.60 7.90 45.55
CA ALA A 11 16.17 7.84 45.25
C ALA A 11 15.78 8.69 44.03
N ILE A 12 16.35 9.89 43.88
CA ILE A 12 16.10 10.77 42.72
C ILE A 12 16.63 10.12 41.43
N GLY A 13 17.82 9.51 41.47
CA GLY A 13 18.40 8.82 40.30
C GLY A 13 17.51 7.66 39.81
N ILE A 14 16.95 6.87 40.73
CA ILE A 14 16.05 5.75 40.38
C ILE A 14 14.75 6.27 39.76
N ILE A 15 14.16 7.32 40.33
CA ILE A 15 12.92 7.92 39.80
C ILE A 15 13.14 8.48 38.40
N LEU A 16 14.25 9.20 38.18
CA LEU A 16 14.60 9.74 36.86
C LEU A 16 14.85 8.63 35.83
N GLY A 17 15.49 7.53 36.22
CA GLY A 17 15.70 6.36 35.36
C GLY A 17 14.38 5.65 34.98
N ILE A 18 13.45 5.51 35.92
CA ILE A 18 12.12 4.93 35.66
C ILE A 18 11.31 5.83 34.73
N ILE A 19 11.33 7.16 34.94
CA ILE A 19 10.66 8.12 34.06
C ILE A 19 11.24 8.04 32.63
N PHE A 20 12.56 7.94 32.50
CA PHE A 20 13.20 7.79 31.18
C PHE A 20 12.80 6.49 30.48
N LEU A 21 12.75 5.37 31.22
CA LEU A 21 12.25 4.08 30.71
C LEU A 21 10.79 4.14 30.26
N PHE A 22 9.93 4.78 31.05
CA PHE A 22 8.52 4.98 30.68
C PHE A 22 8.37 5.87 29.46
N LEU A 23 9.12 6.98 29.35
CA LEU A 23 9.09 7.85 28.17
C LEU A 23 9.60 7.13 26.93
N PHE A 24 10.63 6.30 27.07
CA PHE A 24 11.13 5.46 25.98
C PHE A 24 10.03 4.47 25.56
N ALA A 25 9.47 3.70 26.51
CA ALA A 25 8.40 2.74 26.24
C ALA A 25 7.12 3.37 25.66
N PHE A 26 6.73 4.58 26.08
CA PHE A 26 5.59 5.31 25.51
C PHE A 26 5.84 5.81 24.08
N ASN A 27 7.09 6.12 23.73
CA ASN A 27 7.47 6.42 22.33
C ASN A 27 7.60 5.15 21.46
N TYR A 28 7.61 3.95 22.05
CA TYR A 28 7.51 2.68 21.34
C TYR A 28 6.06 2.26 21.05
N SER A 29 5.14 3.19 20.84
CA SER A 29 3.98 2.91 19.97
C SER A 29 4.46 2.88 18.51
N GLY A 30 5.33 1.90 18.23
CA GLY A 30 5.69 1.52 16.88
C GLY A 30 4.43 1.05 16.18
N LYS A 31 4.05 1.80 15.16
CA LYS A 31 3.05 1.46 14.13
C LYS A 31 3.09 -0.05 13.86
N ILE A 32 1.99 -0.76 14.13
CA ILE A 32 1.86 -2.19 13.79
C ILE A 32 1.95 -2.29 12.26
N PRO A 33 2.98 -2.96 11.70
CA PRO A 33 3.01 -3.22 10.27
C PRO A 33 2.15 -4.46 10.03
N GLY A 34 0.87 -4.28 9.66
CA GLY A 34 0.01 -5.43 9.37
C GLY A 34 -1.50 -5.23 9.43
N GLU A 35 -2.00 -4.04 9.74
CA GLU A 35 -3.40 -3.73 9.46
C GLU A 35 -3.49 -3.32 7.98
N ILE A 36 -3.96 -4.25 7.14
CA ILE A 36 -4.43 -3.88 5.80
C ILE A 36 -5.72 -3.09 6.03
N GLU A 37 -5.54 -1.78 6.23
CA GLU A 37 -6.58 -0.81 5.95
C GLU A 37 -7.04 -1.13 4.53
N GLN A 38 -8.30 -1.56 4.39
CA GLN A 38 -8.89 -1.78 3.08
C GLN A 38 -8.70 -0.48 2.32
N ILE A 39 -7.82 -0.50 1.30
CA ILE A 39 -7.57 0.64 0.46
C ILE A 39 -8.81 0.78 -0.43
N GLU A 40 -9.87 1.36 0.13
CA GLU A 40 -11.05 1.82 -0.60
C GLU A 40 -10.62 2.84 -1.69
N ASP A 41 -9.41 3.41 -1.54
CA ASP A 41 -8.72 4.30 -2.47
C ASP A 41 -7.70 3.59 -3.39
N SER A 42 -7.86 2.30 -3.70
CA SER A 42 -6.98 1.62 -4.67
C SER A 42 -7.69 1.33 -5.98
N PHE A 43 -6.94 1.43 -7.08
CA PHE A 43 -7.40 0.97 -8.38
C PHE A 43 -7.71 -0.52 -8.34
N CYS A 44 -8.89 -0.91 -8.84
CA CYS A 44 -9.43 -2.26 -8.69
C CYS A 44 -9.63 -2.99 -10.04
N GLY A 45 -9.03 -2.49 -11.12
CA GLY A 45 -9.02 -3.18 -12.41
C GLY A 45 -8.18 -4.46 -12.39
N ILE A 46 -8.38 -5.31 -13.39
CA ILE A 46 -7.69 -6.60 -13.52
C ILE A 46 -6.81 -6.62 -14.77
N SER A 47 -5.73 -7.40 -14.72
CA SER A 47 -4.85 -7.67 -15.86
C SER A 47 -5.10 -9.10 -16.33
N THR A 48 -5.21 -9.33 -17.64
CA THR A 48 -5.28 -10.69 -18.19
C THR A 48 -3.93 -11.38 -18.22
N LEU A 49 -2.84 -10.59 -18.12
CA LEU A 49 -1.46 -11.03 -18.30
C LEU A 49 -1.20 -11.58 -19.72
N GLY A 50 -1.93 -11.07 -20.72
CA GLY A 50 -1.71 -11.41 -22.11
C GLY A 50 -0.28 -11.08 -22.57
N GLU A 51 0.30 -11.96 -23.38
CA GLU A 51 1.66 -11.78 -23.92
C GLU A 51 1.76 -10.46 -24.72
N CYS A 52 2.84 -9.72 -24.52
CA CYS A 52 3.13 -8.47 -25.22
C CYS A 52 4.62 -8.30 -25.50
N ALA A 53 4.95 -7.55 -26.54
CA ALA A 53 6.34 -7.11 -26.80
C ALA A 53 6.50 -5.60 -26.58
N THR A 54 5.40 -4.84 -26.72
CA THR A 54 5.36 -3.40 -26.59
C THR A 54 4.07 -2.95 -25.91
N ASN A 55 4.05 -1.73 -25.38
CA ASN A 55 2.84 -1.16 -24.76
C ASN A 55 1.64 -1.10 -25.73
N ASN A 56 1.90 -1.02 -27.05
CA ASN A 56 0.85 -1.00 -28.07
C ASN A 56 0.18 -2.37 -28.30
N ASP A 57 0.75 -3.43 -27.73
CA ASP A 57 0.16 -4.77 -27.73
C ASP A 57 -0.83 -4.94 -26.57
N CYS A 58 -0.93 -3.95 -25.67
CA CYS A 58 -1.88 -3.94 -24.57
C CYS A 58 -3.02 -2.94 -24.83
N ILE A 59 -4.24 -3.33 -24.49
CA ILE A 59 -5.45 -2.54 -24.69
C ILE A 59 -6.27 -2.52 -23.40
N VAL A 60 -6.93 -1.39 -23.16
CA VAL A 60 -7.96 -1.31 -22.11
C VAL A 60 -9.25 -1.87 -22.67
N SER A 61 -9.82 -2.88 -22.00
CA SER A 61 -11.03 -3.59 -22.38
C SER A 61 -11.98 -3.80 -21.19
N GLY A 62 -12.99 -4.64 -21.37
CA GLY A 62 -14.08 -4.82 -20.42
C GLY A 62 -15.15 -3.72 -20.55
N CYS A 63 -16.38 -4.04 -20.15
CA CYS A 63 -17.53 -3.15 -20.38
C CYS A 63 -17.43 -1.80 -19.63
N SER A 64 -16.69 -1.77 -18.53
CA SER A 64 -16.46 -0.59 -17.68
C SER A 64 -14.99 -0.17 -17.69
N LEU A 65 -14.24 -0.53 -18.73
CA LEU A 65 -12.82 -0.21 -18.91
C LEU A 65 -11.91 -0.73 -17.79
N GLN A 66 -12.32 -1.82 -17.15
CA GLN A 66 -11.67 -2.37 -15.96
C GLN A 66 -10.59 -3.41 -16.24
N VAL A 67 -10.37 -3.78 -17.51
CA VAL A 67 -9.44 -4.86 -17.88
C VAL A 67 -8.27 -4.29 -18.68
N CYS A 68 -7.04 -4.63 -18.29
CA CYS A 68 -5.86 -4.48 -19.13
C CYS A 68 -5.62 -5.82 -19.82
N GLN A 69 -5.72 -5.83 -21.14
CA GLN A 69 -5.78 -7.03 -21.95
C GLN A 69 -4.74 -7.00 -23.07
N GLY A 70 -4.17 -8.16 -23.42
CA GLY A 70 -3.40 -8.32 -24.65
C GLY A 70 -4.29 -8.22 -25.89
N LYS A 71 -3.84 -7.45 -26.88
CA LYS A 71 -4.55 -7.17 -28.13
C LYS A 71 -4.91 -8.43 -28.94
N PHE A 72 -4.17 -9.51 -28.75
CA PHE A 72 -4.33 -10.76 -29.50
C PHE A 72 -5.12 -11.83 -28.72
N GLU A 73 -5.54 -11.54 -27.50
CA GLU A 73 -6.39 -12.43 -26.71
C GLU A 73 -7.86 -12.36 -27.19
N GLU A 74 -8.64 -13.38 -26.84
CA GLU A 74 -10.10 -13.29 -26.96
C GLU A 74 -10.63 -12.17 -26.05
N GLU A 75 -11.65 -11.43 -26.51
CA GLU A 75 -12.22 -10.31 -25.78
C GLU A 75 -12.70 -10.71 -24.36
N ALA A 76 -12.22 -10.00 -23.34
CA ALA A 76 -12.66 -10.24 -21.97
C ALA A 76 -14.13 -9.81 -21.77
N ILE A 77 -15.02 -10.78 -21.63
CA ILE A 77 -16.44 -10.53 -21.36
C ILE A 77 -16.64 -10.29 -19.86
N THR A 78 -16.92 -9.05 -19.47
CA THR A 78 -17.21 -8.65 -18.09
C THR A 78 -18.66 -8.18 -17.95
N THR A 79 -19.17 -8.11 -16.72
CA THR A 79 -20.37 -7.32 -16.45
C THR A 79 -20.09 -5.83 -16.66
N CYS A 80 -21.16 -5.06 -16.88
CA CYS A 80 -21.12 -3.61 -17.08
C CYS A 80 -21.35 -2.83 -15.77
N ASP A 81 -20.92 -3.40 -14.64
CA ASP A 81 -21.08 -2.77 -13.34
C ASP A 81 -20.09 -1.63 -13.18
N TRP A 82 -20.59 -0.43 -12.92
CA TRP A 82 -19.74 0.73 -12.65
C TRP A 82 -19.18 0.69 -11.23
N LYS A 83 -17.87 0.94 -11.09
CA LYS A 83 -17.19 1.20 -9.82
C LYS A 83 -16.21 2.35 -10.02
N GLU A 84 -16.15 3.25 -9.04
CA GLU A 84 -15.22 4.39 -9.08
C GLU A 84 -13.76 3.93 -9.22
N CYS A 85 -13.40 2.82 -8.59
CA CYS A 85 -12.06 2.24 -8.64
C CYS A 85 -11.64 1.69 -10.02
N TYR A 86 -12.51 1.70 -11.04
CA TYR A 86 -12.16 1.36 -12.42
C TYR A 86 -11.67 2.56 -13.24
N ASN A 87 -11.79 3.79 -12.74
CA ASN A 87 -11.31 4.97 -13.44
C ASN A 87 -9.77 5.06 -13.36
N SER A 88 -9.07 4.40 -14.29
CA SER A 88 -7.60 4.31 -14.31
C SER A 88 -6.90 5.68 -14.26
N GLU A 89 -7.46 6.70 -14.93
CA GLU A 89 -6.92 8.06 -14.94
C GLU A 89 -6.93 8.68 -13.54
N SER A 90 -7.98 8.44 -12.75
CA SER A 90 -8.09 8.98 -11.39
C SER A 90 -7.09 8.34 -10.40
N TYR A 91 -6.56 7.17 -10.74
CA TYR A 91 -5.54 6.47 -9.96
C TYR A 91 -4.13 6.55 -10.57
N GLY A 92 -3.96 7.26 -11.70
CA GLY A 92 -2.67 7.39 -12.37
C GLY A 92 -2.08 6.05 -12.83
N VAL A 93 -2.94 5.10 -13.22
CA VAL A 93 -2.52 3.81 -13.75
C VAL A 93 -2.82 3.71 -15.25
N ILE A 94 -1.93 3.03 -15.96
CA ILE A 94 -2.02 2.78 -17.40
C ILE A 94 -1.89 1.28 -17.69
N CYS A 95 -2.54 0.83 -18.76
CA CYS A 95 -2.35 -0.52 -19.27
C CYS A 95 -1.10 -0.55 -20.15
N THR A 96 -0.10 -1.32 -19.75
CA THR A 96 1.24 -1.30 -20.36
C THR A 96 1.84 -2.71 -20.41
N CYS A 97 2.88 -2.89 -21.21
CA CYS A 97 3.63 -4.15 -21.26
C CYS A 97 4.73 -4.13 -20.19
N LEU A 98 4.64 -5.04 -19.23
CA LEU A 98 5.64 -5.23 -18.18
C LEU A 98 6.02 -6.69 -18.09
N GLU A 99 7.33 -6.97 -18.15
CA GLU A 99 7.85 -8.34 -18.10
C GLU A 99 7.19 -9.26 -19.14
N ASP A 100 7.01 -8.74 -20.35
CA ASP A 100 6.38 -9.43 -21.49
C ASP A 100 4.88 -9.77 -21.29
N GLU A 101 4.22 -9.19 -20.28
CA GLU A 101 2.79 -9.36 -19.98
C GLU A 101 2.04 -8.01 -19.90
N CYS A 102 0.79 -7.98 -20.36
CA CYS A 102 -0.08 -6.81 -20.26
C CYS A 102 -0.61 -6.63 -18.84
N GLN A 103 -0.24 -5.53 -18.21
CA GLN A 103 -0.52 -5.25 -16.81
C GLN A 103 -0.92 -3.78 -16.59
N TRP A 104 -1.78 -3.54 -15.61
CA TRP A 104 -1.94 -2.21 -15.02
C TRP A 104 -0.69 -1.82 -14.23
N ALA A 105 -0.16 -0.63 -14.49
CA ALA A 105 0.98 -0.09 -13.77
C ALA A 105 0.81 1.41 -13.54
N LEU A 106 1.51 1.97 -12.56
CA LEU A 106 1.59 3.42 -12.40
C LEU A 106 2.28 4.05 -13.61
N GLU A 107 1.75 5.20 -14.06
CA GLU A 107 2.31 6.01 -15.16
C GLU A 107 3.73 6.52 -14.87
#